data_AF-A0A3N5N0Y3-F1
#
_entry.id   AF-A0A3N5N0Y3-F1
#
_cell.length_a   1.000
_cell.length_b   1.000
_cell.length_c   1.000
_cell.angle_alpha   90.00
_cell.angle_beta   90.00
_cell.angle_gamma   90.00
#
_symmetry.space_group_name_H-M   'P 1'
#
loop_
_entity.id
_entity.type
_entity.pdbx_description
1 polymer ?
#
loop_
_entity_poly.entity_id
_entity_poly.type
_entity_poly.pdbx_seq_one_letter_code
_entity_poly.pdbx_strand_id
1 'polypeptide(L)'
;ADKEGFLRSERSLTQTAGRAARNLNGRVIMYADHVTGSMQRTIDETNRRRAKQLEYNTSNGITPRQIIRSMASLFDNRETRERGIYADQARSDIAADPVVRYMGHSELEKAIEKAKKQMEKAAKELDFIEAARFRDEMYAYQQLLKEKG
;
A
#
# COMPACT_ATOMS: atom_id res chain seq x y z
N ALA A 1 3.11 20.69 -15.16
CA ALA A 1 4.36 19.94 -15.48
C ALA A 1 5.23 20.77 -16.41
N ASP A 2 5.14 22.10 -16.29
CA ASP A 2 5.40 23.04 -17.38
C ASP A 2 6.82 23.58 -17.38
N LYS A 3 7.64 23.20 -16.38
CA LYS A 3 9.05 23.54 -16.30
C LYS A 3 9.87 22.29 -16.49
N GLU A 4 10.62 22.27 -17.59
CA GLU A 4 11.59 21.21 -17.84
C GLU A 4 12.72 21.27 -16.79
N GLY A 5 13.13 20.08 -16.35
CA GLY A 5 14.10 19.90 -15.29
C GLY A 5 14.24 18.40 -15.00
N PHE A 6 15.17 18.01 -14.12
CA PHE A 6 15.50 16.59 -13.89
C PHE A 6 14.27 15.70 -13.67
N LEU A 7 13.34 16.13 -12.81
CA LEU A 7 12.12 15.38 -12.46
C LEU A 7 11.01 15.43 -13.53
N ARG A 8 11.16 16.26 -14.56
CA ARG A 8 10.19 16.47 -15.65
C ARG A 8 10.80 16.25 -17.03
N SER A 9 12.01 15.68 -17.07
CA SER A 9 12.63 15.19 -18.29
C SER A 9 11.85 14.01 -18.85
N GLU A 10 11.99 13.78 -20.15
CA GLU A 10 11.41 12.64 -20.86
C GLU A 10 11.64 11.30 -20.13
N ARG A 11 12.87 11.06 -19.66
CA ARG A 11 13.23 9.83 -18.91
C ARG A 11 12.41 9.69 -17.63
N SER A 12 12.31 10.77 -16.85
CA SER A 12 11.58 10.78 -15.58
C SER A 12 10.08 10.61 -15.77
N LEU A 13 9.50 11.29 -16.77
CA LEU A 13 8.09 11.17 -17.12
C LEU A 13 7.76 9.76 -17.61
N THR A 14 8.61 9.19 -18.48
CA THR A 14 8.46 7.82 -18.99
C THR A 14 8.48 6.79 -17.87
N GLN A 15 9.42 6.90 -16.92
CA GLN A 15 9.47 6.00 -15.76
C GLN A 15 8.25 6.12 -14.86
N THR A 16 7.79 7.35 -14.62
CA THR A 16 6.60 7.60 -13.80
C THR A 16 5.35 7.03 -14.46
N ALA A 17 5.17 7.26 -15.76
CA ALA A 17 4.07 6.70 -16.53
C ALA A 17 4.11 5.15 -16.56
N GLY A 18 5.30 4.57 -16.66
CA GLY A 18 5.51 3.12 -16.66
C GLY A 18 4.99 2.41 -15.40
N ARG A 19 4.88 3.10 -14.26
CA ARG A 19 4.28 2.53 -13.05
C ARG A 19 2.81 2.15 -13.24
N ALA A 20 2.07 2.91 -14.05
CA ALA A 20 0.66 2.64 -14.34
C ALA A 20 0.46 1.43 -15.26
N ALA A 21 1.46 1.07 -16.08
CA ALA A 21 1.37 0.00 -17.08
C ALA A 21 1.21 -1.42 -16.50
N ARG A 22 1.34 -1.58 -15.17
CA ARG A 22 1.13 -2.86 -14.48
C ARG A 22 -0.33 -3.20 -14.23
N ASN A 23 -1.26 -2.28 -14.50
CA ASN A 23 -2.69 -2.45 -14.28
C ASN A 23 -3.46 -2.36 -15.61
N LEU A 24 -4.53 -3.16 -15.74
CA LEU A 24 -5.37 -3.19 -16.94
C LEU A 24 -5.92 -1.80 -17.31
N ASN A 25 -6.40 -1.08 -16.30
CA ASN A 25 -6.96 0.26 -16.43
C ASN A 25 -5.95 1.36 -16.04
N GLY A 26 -4.65 1.07 -16.18
CA GLY A 26 -3.59 2.03 -15.90
C GLY A 26 -3.77 3.32 -16.70
N ARG A 27 -3.85 4.46 -15.99
CA ARG A 27 -3.97 5.79 -16.58
C ARG A 27 -2.96 6.73 -15.93
N VAL A 28 -2.51 7.70 -16.71
CA VAL A 28 -1.56 8.73 -16.28
C VAL A 28 -2.17 10.08 -16.63
N ILE A 29 -2.22 10.98 -15.66
CA ILE A 29 -2.72 12.34 -15.82
C ILE A 29 -1.56 13.29 -15.56
N MET A 30 -1.24 14.12 -16.54
CA MET A 30 -0.20 15.15 -16.42
C MET A 30 -0.88 16.51 -16.29
N TYR A 31 -0.91 17.09 -15.09
CA TYR A 31 -1.40 18.45 -14.88
C TYR A 31 -0.36 19.44 -15.38
N ALA A 32 -0.74 20.26 -16.35
CA ALA A 32 0.12 21.22 -17.03
C ALA A 32 -0.73 22.28 -17.74
N ASP A 33 -0.23 23.51 -17.78
CA ASP A 33 -0.80 24.60 -18.58
C ASP A 33 -0.44 24.43 -20.06
N HIS A 34 0.75 23.89 -20.36
CA HIS A 34 1.25 23.70 -21.72
C HIS A 34 1.96 22.35 -21.89
N VAL A 35 1.92 21.80 -23.10
CA VAL A 35 2.64 20.57 -23.42
C VAL A 35 4.12 20.90 -23.71
N THR A 36 5.01 20.52 -22.80
CA THR A 36 6.47 20.66 -23.01
C THR A 36 7.00 19.62 -24.00
N GLY A 37 8.19 19.84 -24.55
CA GLY A 37 8.81 18.88 -25.47
C GLY A 37 9.05 17.51 -24.81
N SER A 38 9.44 17.50 -23.53
CA SER A 38 9.59 16.26 -22.75
C SER A 38 8.27 15.52 -22.56
N MET A 39 7.16 16.24 -22.36
CA MET A 39 5.83 15.64 -22.29
C MET A 39 5.43 15.05 -23.64
N GLN A 40 5.59 15.80 -24.72
CA GLN A 40 5.23 15.36 -26.07
C GLN A 40 5.95 14.06 -26.44
N ARG A 41 7.28 14.00 -26.27
CA ARG A 41 8.07 12.77 -26.54
C ARG A 41 7.63 11.59 -25.68
N THR A 42 7.30 11.82 -24.41
CA THR A 42 6.79 10.78 -23.51
C THR A 42 5.43 10.24 -23.98
N ILE A 43 4.52 11.14 -24.37
CA ILE A 43 3.18 10.79 -24.86
C ILE A 43 3.28 9.99 -26.15
N ASP A 44 4.09 10.47 -27.10
CA ASP A 44 4.27 9.83 -28.41
C ASP A 44 4.87 8.43 -28.27
N GLU A 45 5.92 8.27 -27.47
CA GLU A 45 6.54 6.97 -27.23
C GLU A 45 5.60 6.01 -26.50
N THR A 46 4.78 6.51 -25.57
CA THR A 46 3.77 5.71 -24.87
C THR A 46 2.70 5.22 -25.85
N ASN A 47 2.20 6.10 -26.72
CA ASN A 47 1.19 5.76 -27.73
C ASN A 47 1.75 4.78 -28.76
N ARG A 48 2.98 4.99 -29.25
CA ARG A 48 3.66 4.08 -30.17
C ARG A 48 3.79 2.67 -29.59
N ARG A 49 4.21 2.55 -28.32
CA ARG A 49 4.30 1.24 -27.63
C ARG A 49 2.94 0.59 -27.46
N ARG A 50 1.93 1.37 -27.05
CA ARG A 50 0.56 0.87 -26.85
C ARG A 50 -0.04 0.33 -28.16
N ALA A 51 0.14 1.05 -29.27
CA ALA A 51 -0.33 0.61 -30.59
C ALA A 51 0.28 -0.75 -30.97
N LYS A 52 1.61 -0.89 -30.85
CA LYS A 52 2.32 -2.15 -31.13
C LYS A 52 1.84 -3.30 -30.22
N GLN A 53 1.57 -3.02 -28.94
CA GLN A 53 1.04 -4.02 -28.02
C GLN A 53 -0.38 -4.46 -28.38
N LEU A 54 -1.26 -3.53 -28.76
CA LEU A 54 -2.62 -3.84 -29.19
C LEU A 54 -2.65 -4.67 -30.47
N GLU A 55 -1.80 -4.33 -31.43
CA GLU A 55 -1.64 -5.08 -32.69
C GLU A 55 -1.13 -6.51 -32.43
N TYR A 56 -0.10 -6.64 -31.58
CA TYR A 56 0.40 -7.95 -31.17
C TYR A 56 -0.68 -8.77 -30.43
N ASN A 57 -1.41 -8.15 -29.52
CA ASN A 57 -2.48 -8.82 -28.79
C ASN A 57 -3.61 -9.28 -29.72
N THR A 58 -3.99 -8.45 -30.68
CA THR A 58 -5.05 -8.77 -31.66
C THR A 58 -4.62 -9.91 -32.58
N SER A 59 -3.41 -9.85 -33.11
CA SER A 59 -2.87 -10.89 -34.01
C SER A 59 -2.66 -12.24 -33.31
N ASN A 60 -2.46 -12.25 -31.99
CA ASN A 60 -2.24 -13.46 -31.20
C ASN A 60 -3.46 -13.87 -30.32
N GLY A 61 -4.60 -13.16 -30.43
CA GLY A 61 -5.79 -13.44 -29.61
C GLY A 61 -5.58 -13.26 -28.10
N ILE A 62 -4.63 -12.43 -27.68
CA ILE A 62 -4.29 -12.21 -26.27
C ILE A 62 -5.22 -11.15 -25.68
N THR A 63 -6.00 -11.54 -24.66
CA THR A 63 -6.75 -10.59 -23.84
C THR A 63 -5.87 -10.12 -22.67
N PRO A 64 -5.61 -8.81 -22.50
CA PRO A 64 -4.85 -8.31 -21.37
C PRO A 64 -5.48 -8.74 -20.03
N ARG A 65 -4.66 -9.20 -19.09
CA ARG A 65 -5.08 -9.59 -17.74
C ARG A 65 -4.14 -9.00 -16.71
N GLN A 66 -4.66 -8.68 -15.53
CA GLN A 66 -3.83 -8.22 -14.43
C GLN A 66 -3.02 -9.40 -13.88
N ILE A 67 -1.72 -9.19 -13.68
CA ILE A 67 -0.86 -10.19 -13.05
C ILE A 67 -1.23 -10.25 -11.57
N ILE A 68 -1.81 -11.37 -11.14
CA ILE A 68 -2.02 -11.67 -9.72
C ILE A 68 -0.70 -12.25 -9.21
N ARG A 69 0.09 -11.43 -8.52
CA ARG A 69 1.20 -11.96 -7.72
C ARG A 69 0.60 -12.52 -6.44
N SER A 70 0.57 -13.84 -6.30
CA SER A 70 0.40 -14.45 -4.99
C SER A 70 1.59 -14.00 -4.14
N MET A 71 1.35 -13.20 -3.10
CA MET A 71 2.23 -13.29 -1.94
C MET A 71 1.99 -14.68 -1.38
N ALA A 72 2.73 -15.66 -1.88
CA ALA A 72 2.76 -16.98 -1.28
C ALA A 72 3.32 -16.77 0.13
N SER A 73 2.44 -16.49 1.10
CA SER A 73 2.77 -16.70 2.49
C SER A 73 3.02 -18.18 2.59
N LEU A 74 4.22 -18.56 3.03
CA LEU A 74 4.59 -19.95 3.33
C LEU A 74 3.67 -20.61 4.39
N PHE A 75 2.62 -19.90 4.84
CA PHE A 75 1.75 -20.20 5.96
C PHE A 75 0.26 -20.41 5.58
N ASP A 76 -0.12 -20.32 4.29
CA ASP A 76 -1.55 -20.33 3.89
C ASP A 76 -2.27 -21.68 4.09
N ASN A 77 -1.56 -22.71 4.56
CA ASN A 77 -2.11 -24.06 4.72
C ASN A 77 -2.43 -24.47 6.17
N ARG A 78 -2.38 -23.59 7.20
CA ARG A 78 -2.63 -24.06 8.59
C ARG A 78 -3.58 -23.31 9.53
N GLU A 79 -4.00 -22.06 9.32
CA GLU A 79 -4.65 -21.31 10.41
C GLU A 79 -5.93 -20.54 10.06
N THR A 80 -6.89 -21.19 9.41
CA THR A 80 -8.26 -20.64 9.32
C THR A 80 -9.06 -20.78 10.63
N ARG A 81 -8.42 -21.06 11.79
CA ARG A 81 -9.14 -21.29 13.06
C ARG A 81 -8.79 -20.38 14.24
N GLU A 82 -7.73 -19.57 14.19
CA GLU A 82 -7.29 -18.80 15.38
C GLU A 82 -7.39 -17.28 15.23
N ARG A 83 -8.06 -16.80 14.18
CA ARG A 83 -8.13 -15.37 13.84
C ARG A 83 -9.01 -14.50 14.77
N GLY A 84 -9.28 -14.95 16.00
CA GLY A 84 -10.23 -14.28 16.89
C GLY A 84 -10.04 -14.48 18.40
N ILE A 85 -9.08 -15.27 18.88
CA ILE A 85 -8.99 -15.54 20.33
C ILE A 85 -8.45 -14.32 21.10
N TYR A 86 -7.44 -13.64 20.55
CA TYR A 86 -6.82 -12.49 21.22
C TYR A 86 -7.45 -11.13 20.87
N ALA A 87 -8.19 -11.04 19.76
CA ALA A 87 -8.77 -9.77 19.31
C ALA A 87 -9.89 -9.28 20.24
N ASP A 88 -10.72 -10.19 20.76
CA ASP A 88 -11.79 -9.85 21.72
C ASP A 88 -11.21 -9.56 23.12
N GLN A 89 -10.19 -10.30 23.55
CA GLN A 89 -9.52 -10.07 24.84
C GLN A 89 -8.75 -8.74 24.86
N ALA A 90 -7.98 -8.43 23.81
CA ALA A 90 -7.25 -7.17 23.70
C ALA A 90 -8.19 -5.95 23.67
N ARG A 91 -9.33 -6.05 22.99
CA ARG A 91 -10.35 -4.98 23.00
C ARG A 91 -10.99 -4.79 24.36
N SER A 92 -11.33 -5.90 25.02
CA SER A 92 -11.86 -5.93 26.39
C SER A 92 -10.91 -5.22 27.37
N ASP A 93 -9.64 -5.62 27.37
CA ASP A 93 -8.66 -5.15 28.35
C ASP A 93 -8.28 -3.68 28.14
N ILE A 94 -8.14 -3.26 26.87
CA ILE A 94 -7.78 -1.87 26.52
C ILE A 94 -8.96 -0.91 26.73
N ALA A 95 -10.20 -1.36 26.48
CA ALA A 95 -11.40 -0.54 26.71
C ALA A 95 -11.78 -0.44 28.20
N ALA A 96 -11.39 -1.44 29.01
CA ALA A 96 -11.62 -1.47 30.45
C ALA A 96 -10.55 -0.71 31.25
N ASP A 97 -9.36 -0.47 30.69
CA ASP A 97 -8.31 0.31 31.34
C ASP A 97 -8.68 1.82 31.38
N PRO A 98 -8.92 2.41 32.57
CA PRO A 98 -9.24 3.83 32.71
C PRO A 98 -8.16 4.71 32.08
N VAL A 99 -6.88 4.31 32.16
CA VAL A 99 -5.73 5.12 31.73
C VAL A 99 -5.74 5.33 30.22
N VAL A 100 -6.05 4.28 29.45
CA VAL A 100 -6.08 4.36 27.97
C VAL A 100 -7.24 5.23 27.49
N ARG A 101 -8.38 5.20 28.18
CA ARG A 101 -9.50 6.12 27.92
C ARG A 101 -9.14 7.58 28.14
N TYR A 102 -8.23 7.90 29.05
CA TYR A 102 -7.78 9.28 29.30
C TYR A 102 -6.56 9.71 28.48
N MET A 103 -5.93 8.82 27.72
CA MET A 103 -4.78 9.19 26.88
C MET A 103 -5.14 10.28 25.86
N GLY A 104 -4.26 11.28 25.75
CA GLY A 104 -4.36 12.32 24.72
C GLY A 104 -4.00 11.80 23.32
N HIS A 105 -4.31 12.58 22.28
CA HIS A 105 -4.03 12.23 20.87
C HIS A 105 -2.54 11.88 20.65
N SER A 106 -1.63 12.71 21.19
CA SER A 106 -0.18 12.51 21.09
C SER A 106 0.33 11.27 21.86
N GLU A 107 -0.37 10.86 22.92
CA GLU A 107 0.01 9.68 23.70
C GLU A 107 -0.42 8.39 23.00
N LEU A 108 -1.59 8.40 22.37
CA LEU A 108 -2.08 7.31 21.53
C LEU A 108 -1.17 7.10 20.31
N GLU A 109 -0.71 8.16 19.64
CA GLU A 109 0.26 8.04 18.54
C GLU A 109 1.57 7.37 18.99
N LYS A 110 2.08 7.74 20.17
CA LYS A 110 3.28 7.11 20.76
C LYS A 110 3.04 5.64 21.11
N ALA A 111 1.86 5.31 21.64
CA ALA A 111 1.49 3.94 21.97
C ALA A 111 1.39 3.05 20.71
N ILE A 112 0.79 3.57 19.63
CA ILE A 112 0.72 2.90 18.31
C ILE A 112 2.12 2.61 17.78
N GLU A 113 3.01 3.61 17.80
CA GLU A 113 4.37 3.46 17.28
C GLU A 113 5.19 2.47 18.13
N LYS A 114 4.97 2.45 19.45
CA LYS A 114 5.61 1.48 20.35
C LYS A 114 5.12 0.06 20.07
N ALA A 115 3.81 -0.16 19.98
CA ALA A 115 3.21 -1.45 19.67
C ALA A 115 3.68 -1.97 18.30
N LYS A 116 3.75 -1.09 17.29
CA LYS A 116 4.30 -1.42 15.97
C LYS A 116 5.76 -1.90 16.04
N LYS A 117 6.62 -1.20 16.77
CA LYS A 117 8.03 -1.62 16.95
C LYS A 117 8.16 -2.96 17.65
N GLN A 118 7.32 -3.22 18.65
CA GLN A 118 7.30 -4.50 19.37
C GLN A 118 6.80 -5.64 18.49
N MET A 119 5.74 -5.40 17.69
CA MET A 119 5.26 -6.35 16.68
C MET A 119 6.36 -6.70 15.67
N GLU A 120 7.04 -5.70 15.11
CA GLU A 120 8.12 -5.93 14.14
C GLU A 120 9.32 -6.67 14.75
N LYS A 121 9.63 -6.42 16.02
CA LYS A 121 10.68 -7.13 16.76
C LYS A 121 10.30 -8.60 16.96
N ALA A 122 9.09 -8.87 17.48
CA ALA A 122 8.61 -10.23 17.70
C ALA A 122 8.53 -11.03 16.38
N ALA A 123 8.09 -10.39 15.29
CA ALA A 123 8.07 -11.00 13.97
C ALA A 123 9.47 -11.35 13.45
N LYS A 124 10.50 -10.52 13.73
CA LYS A 124 11.90 -10.82 13.39
C LYS A 124 12.45 -11.98 14.21
N GLU A 125 12.01 -12.11 15.46
CA GLU A 125 12.38 -13.19 16.38
C GLU A 125 11.56 -14.48 16.13
N LEU A 126 10.67 -14.48 15.14
CA LEU A 126 9.75 -15.58 14.79
C LEU A 126 8.74 -15.90 15.91
N ASP A 127 8.52 -14.98 16.84
CA ASP A 127 7.48 -15.06 17.86
C ASP A 127 6.17 -14.46 17.32
N PHE A 128 5.45 -15.28 16.56
CA PHE A 128 4.25 -14.85 15.86
C PHE A 128 3.04 -14.65 16.78
N ILE A 129 3.01 -15.30 17.94
CA ILE A 129 1.93 -15.13 18.93
C ILE A 129 2.05 -13.74 19.57
N GLU A 130 3.26 -13.36 20.01
CA GLU A 130 3.49 -12.02 20.54
C GLU A 130 3.32 -10.94 19.47
N ALA A 131 3.77 -11.19 18.24
CA ALA A 131 3.53 -10.28 17.12
C ALA A 131 2.04 -10.07 16.86
N ALA A 132 1.22 -11.12 16.90
CA ALA A 132 -0.22 -11.02 16.74
C ALA A 132 -0.87 -10.22 17.87
N ARG A 133 -0.42 -10.40 19.12
CA ARG A 133 -0.91 -9.60 20.26
C ARG A 133 -0.62 -8.12 20.08
N PHE A 134 0.62 -7.74 19.75
CA PHE A 134 0.99 -6.35 19.52
C PHE A 134 0.28 -5.73 18.32
N ARG A 135 -0.04 -6.52 17.28
CA ARG A 135 -0.86 -6.08 16.15
C ARG A 135 -2.27 -5.71 16.59
N ASP A 136 -2.91 -6.58 17.39
CA ASP A 136 -4.29 -6.37 17.84
C ASP A 136 -4.38 -5.19 18.81
N GLU A 137 -3.39 -5.03 19.69
CA GLU A 137 -3.23 -3.86 20.55
C GLU A 137 -3.03 -2.56 19.74
N MET A 138 -2.17 -2.58 18.72
CA MET A 138 -1.97 -1.43 17.82
C MET A 138 -3.28 -1.04 17.12
N TYR A 139 -4.08 -2.01 16.67
CA TYR A 139 -5.37 -1.74 16.05
C TYR A 139 -6.39 -1.16 17.03
N ALA A 140 -6.40 -1.61 18.28
CA ALA A 140 -7.24 -1.03 19.32
C ALA A 140 -6.90 0.45 19.57
N TYR A 141 -5.60 0.80 19.70
CA TYR A 141 -5.19 2.19 19.83
C TYR A 141 -5.54 3.04 18.61
N GLN A 142 -5.42 2.50 17.39
CA GLN A 142 -5.83 3.20 16.17
C GLN A 142 -7.34 3.46 16.11
N GLN A 143 -8.16 2.55 16.64
CA GLN A 143 -9.61 2.74 16.73
C GLN A 143 -9.94 3.86 17.73
N LEU A 144 -9.34 3.83 18.92
CA LEU A 144 -9.52 4.86 19.94
C LEU A 144 -9.06 6.25 19.47
N LEU A 145 -7.97 6.32 18.70
CA LEU A 145 -7.49 7.57 18.11
C LEU A 145 -8.52 8.16 17.12
N LYS A 146 -9.17 7.30 16.32
CA LYS A 146 -10.22 7.69 15.37
C LYS A 146 -11.51 8.11 16.06
N GLU A 147 -11.85 7.52 17.20
CA GLU A 147 -13.04 7.91 17.98
C GLU A 147 -12.86 9.26 18.69
N LYS A 148 -11.61 9.67 18.94
CA LYS A 148 -11.24 10.93 19.61
C LYS A 148 -10.91 12.08 18.65
N GLY A 149 -10.77 11.81 17.35
CA GLY A 149 -10.49 12.81 16.31
C GLY A 149 -11.75 13.20 15.55
#